data_AF-A0A1R1WZ36-F1
#
_entry.id   AF-A0A1R1WZ36-F1
#
_cell.length_a   1.000
_cell.length_b   1.000
_cell.length_c   1.000
_cell.angle_alpha   90.00
_cell.angle_beta   90.00
_cell.angle_gamma   90.00
#
_symmetry.space_group_name_H-M   'P 1'
#
loop_
_entity.id
_entity.type
_entity.pdbx_description
1 polymer ?
#
loop_
_entity_poly.entity_id
_entity_poly.type
_entity_poly.pdbx_seq_one_letter_code
_entity_poly.pdbx_strand_id
1 'polypeptide(L)' 'MLSVTGSLSASDIHRIDDQRSHIKKGVLNPVIIAIKEKRGGHPVEKPCQINLHVDIIIFPVNAYIVY' A
#
# COMPACT_ATOMS: atom_id res chain seq x y z
N MET A 1 8.69 -6.23 -0.02
CA MET A 1 8.69 -5.43 1.24
C MET A 1 7.29 -4.92 1.61
N LEU A 2 6.50 -4.37 0.67
CA LEU A 2 5.11 -3.97 0.93
C LEU A 2 4.19 -5.12 1.38
N SER A 3 4.35 -6.32 0.80
CA SER A 3 3.58 -7.53 1.21
C SER A 3 3.80 -7.92 2.68
N VAL A 4 5.04 -7.79 3.16
CA VAL A 4 5.46 -8.18 4.53
C VAL A 4 4.94 -7.19 5.57
N THR A 5 4.88 -5.91 5.23
CA THR A 5 4.57 -4.84 6.21
C THR A 5 3.10 -4.42 6.19
N GLY A 6 2.42 -4.52 5.05
CA GLY A 6 1.02 -4.09 4.89
C GLY A 6 0.00 -5.22 4.86
N SER A 7 0.42 -6.48 5.08
CA SER A 7 -0.41 -7.68 4.89
C SER A 7 -1.11 -7.71 3.51
N LEU A 8 -0.41 -7.23 2.48
CA LEU A 8 -0.94 -7.09 1.13
C LEU A 8 -0.70 -8.37 0.33
N SER A 9 -1.73 -8.82 -0.38
CA SER A 9 -1.58 -9.87 -1.39
C SER A 9 -0.73 -9.35 -2.55
N ALA A 10 -0.02 -10.24 -3.25
CA ALA A 10 0.70 -9.88 -4.47
C ALA A 10 -0.21 -9.19 -5.51
N SER A 11 -1.49 -9.59 -5.58
CA SER A 11 -2.50 -8.98 -6.45
C SER A 11 -2.87 -7.55 -6.05
N ASP A 12 -2.80 -7.24 -4.76
CA ASP A 12 -3.12 -5.92 -4.23
C ASP A 12 -1.97 -4.93 -4.52
N ILE A 13 -0.72 -5.40 -4.54
CA ILE A 13 0.47 -4.56 -4.83
C ILE A 13 0.41 -3.98 -6.24
N HIS A 14 0.01 -4.77 -7.24
CA HIS A 14 -0.14 -4.28 -8.61
C HIS A 14 -1.34 -3.31 -8.78
N ARG A 15 -2.23 -3.26 -7.78
CA ARG A 15 -3.43 -2.43 -7.76
C ARG A 15 -3.30 -1.20 -6.86
N ILE A 16 -2.10 -0.93 -6.36
CA ILE A 16 -1.83 0.30 -5.62
C ILE A 16 -1.89 1.47 -6.59
N ASP A 17 -2.65 2.49 -6.22
CA ASP A 17 -2.69 3.76 -6.93
C ASP A 17 -1.67 4.71 -6.31
N ASP A 18 -0.55 4.93 -7.00
CA ASP A 18 0.53 5.80 -6.54
C ASP A 18 0.12 7.29 -6.46
N GLN A 19 -0.86 7.75 -7.26
CA GLN A 19 -1.32 9.14 -7.21
C GLN A 19 -2.15 9.44 -5.97
N ARG A 20 -2.86 8.43 -5.46
CA ARG A 20 -3.68 8.53 -4.23
C ARG A 20 -2.93 8.10 -2.98
N SER A 21 -1.87 7.32 -3.15
CA SER A 21 -1.00 6.89 -2.06
C SER A 21 -0.20 8.07 -1.52
N HIS A 22 -0.13 8.19 -0.20
CA HIS A 22 0.54 9.32 0.43
C HIS A 22 1.22 8.95 1.74
N ILE A 23 2.36 9.58 1.97
CA ILE A 23 3.11 9.47 3.21
C ILE A 23 2.64 10.60 4.13
N LYS A 24 2.13 10.25 5.30
CA LYS A 24 1.73 11.23 6.34
C LYS A 24 2.43 10.90 7.64
N LYS A 25 3.18 11.86 8.16
CA LYS A 25 3.92 11.74 9.45
C LYS A 25 4.79 10.46 9.51
N GLY A 26 5.37 10.08 8.36
CA GLY A 26 6.20 8.89 8.22
C GLY A 26 5.43 7.55 8.09
N VAL A 27 4.11 7.56 8.16
CA VAL A 27 3.28 6.40 7.82
C VAL A 27 2.97 6.45 6.32
N LEU A 28 3.27 5.37 5.60
CA LEU A 28 2.87 5.21 4.21
C LEU A 28 1.43 4.71 4.18
N ASN A 29 0.54 5.45 3.51
CA ASN A 29 -0.84 5.06 3.32
C ASN A 29 -1.05 4.71 1.85
N PRO A 30 -0.75 3.47 1.41
CA PRO A 30 -1.04 3.07 0.06
C PRO A 30 -2.55 2.87 -0.12
N VAL A 31 -3.08 3.36 -1.24
CA VAL A 31 -4.48 3.17 -1.63
C VAL A 31 -4.54 2.05 -2.64
N ILE A 32 -5.19 0.94 -2.28
CA ILE A 32 -5.37 -0.18 -3.20
C ILE A 32 -6.74 -0.06 -3.85
N ILE A 33 -6.76 -0.03 -5.17
CA ILE A 33 -7.98 -0.05 -5.97
C ILE A 33 -8.26 -1.49 -6.37
N ALA A 34 -8.98 -2.20 -5.51
CA ALA A 34 -9.37 -3.57 -5.81
C ALA A 34 -10.70 -3.58 -6.56
N ILE A 35 -10.67 -3.98 -7.83
CA ILE A 35 -11.88 -4.41 -8.52
C ILE A 35 -12.29 -5.74 -7.89
N LYS A 36 -13.28 -5.69 -6.99
CA LYS A 36 -13.84 -6.89 -6.39
C LYS A 36 -14.89 -7.42 -7.35
N GLU A 37 -14.51 -8.38 -8.19
CA GLU A 37 -15.39 -9.00 -9.21
C GLU A 37 -16.78 -9.36 -8.65
N LYS A 38 -16.86 -9.78 -7.38
CA LYS A 38 -18.12 -10.18 -6.73
C LYS A 38 -19.03 -9.03 -6.24
N ARG A 39 -18.74 -7.75 -6.53
CA ARG A 39 -19.57 -6.58 -6.12
C ARG A 39 -20.10 -5.75 -7.30
N GLY A 40 -20.31 -6.37 -8.46
CA GLY A 40 -20.98 -5.71 -9.58
C GLY A 40 -20.14 -4.64 -10.27
N GLY A 41 -18.82 -4.86 -10.37
CA GLY A 41 -17.92 -4.02 -11.16
C GLY A 41 -17.41 -2.73 -10.50
N HIS A 42 -17.88 -2.40 -9.29
CA HIS A 42 -17.41 -1.20 -8.59
C HIS A 42 -16.02 -1.41 -7.96
N PRO A 43 -15.03 -0.55 -8.23
CA PRO A 43 -13.75 -0.57 -7.54
C PRO A 43 -13.96 -0.29 -6.06
N VAL A 44 -13.39 -1.11 -5.19
CA VAL A 44 -13.36 -0.87 -3.75
C VAL A 44 -11.99 -0.31 -3.40
N GLU A 45 -11.98 0.90 -2.89
CA GLU A 45 -10.78 1.49 -2.31
C GLU A 45 -10.54 0.86 -0.94
N LYS A 46 -9.36 0.27 -0.77
CA LYS A 46 -8.90 -0.25 0.52
C LYS A 46 -7.70 0.58 0.96
N PRO A 47 -7.91 1.59 1.82
CA PRO A 47 -6.80 2.30 2.43
C PRO A 47 -6.07 1.32 3.36
N CYS A 48 -4.77 1.20 3.18
CA CYS A 48 -3.90 0.45 4.07
C CYS A 48 -2.96 1.43 4.77
N GLN A 49 -2.47 1.05 5.95
CA GLN A 49 -1.47 1.83 6.68
C GLN A 49 -0.26 0.95 6.90
N ILE A 50 0.89 1.47 6.50
CA ILE A 50 2.18 0.84 6.70
C ILE A 50 2.96 1.74 7.65
N ASN A 51 3.02 1.31 8.91
CA ASN A 51 3.74 2.03 9.94
C ASN A 51 5.26 1.94 9.72
N LEU A 52 5.93 3.02 10.09
CA LEU A 52 7.36 3.06 10.35
C LEU A 52 7.71 2.08 11.47
N HIS A 53 8.39 0.97 11.13
CA HIS A 53 9.17 0.25 12.12
C HIS A 53 10.54 0.92 12.23
N VAL A 54 11.09 0.97 13.45
CA VAL A 54 12.34 1.67 13.79
C VAL A 54 13.57 1.03 13.11
N ASP A 55 13.43 -0.18 12.56
CA ASP A 55 14.49 -0.89 11.85
C ASP A 55 14.66 -0.38 10.42
N ILE A 56 15.63 0.54 10.26
CA ILE A 56 15.99 1.25 9.02
C ILE A 56 16.27 0.29 7.84
N ILE A 57 16.68 -0.96 8.12
CA ILE A 57 17.06 -1.95 7.09
C ILE A 57 15.83 -2.53 6.35
N ILE A 58 14.65 -2.53 6.99
CA ILE A 58 13.41 -3.13 6.44
C ILE A 58 12.36 -2.03 6.17
N PHE A 59 12.77 -0.83 5.76
CA PHE A 59 11.83 0.29 5.66
C PHE A 59 11.14 0.37 4.29
N PRO A 60 9.86 -0.05 4.14
CA PRO A 60 9.17 -0.03 2.86
C PRO A 60 8.91 1.38 2.33
N VAL A 61 8.85 2.40 3.20
CA VAL A 61 8.57 3.77 2.76
C VAL A 61 9.79 4.42 2.13
N ASN A 62 11.02 4.19 2.62
CA ASN A 62 12.22 4.66 1.91
C ASN A 62 12.33 4.00 0.54
N ALA A 63 12.09 2.69 0.49
CA ALA A 63 12.10 1.95 -0.77
C ALA A 63 11.05 2.50 -1.75
N TYR A 64 9.89 2.94 -1.25
CA TYR A 64 8.84 3.57 -2.04
C TYR A 64 9.14 5.03 -2.45
N ILE A 65 9.98 5.77 -1.70
CA ILE A 65 10.43 7.12 -2.08
C ILE A 65 11.54 7.05 -3.14
N VAL A 66 12.40 6.02 -3.07
CA VAL A 66 13.57 5.86 -3.96
C VAL A 66 13.21 5.23 -5.30
N TYR A 67 12.13 4.44 -5.35
CA TYR A 67 11.58 3.84 -6.57
C TYR A 67 10.62 4.82 -7.25
#